data_AF-A0A661PKQ5-F1
#
_entry.id   AF-A0A661PKQ5-F1
#
_cell.length_a   1.000
_cell.length_b   1.000
_cell.length_c   1.000
_cell.angle_alpha   90.00
_cell.angle_beta   90.00
_cell.angle_gamma   90.00
#
_symmetry.space_group_name_H-M   'P 1'
#
loop_
_entity.id
_entity.type
_entity.pdbx_description
1 polymer ?
#
loop_
_entity_poly.entity_id
_entity_poly.type
_entity_poly.pdbx_seq_one_letter_code
_entity_poly.pdbx_strand_id
1 'polypeptide(L)'
;MSRLDEKFKELKSSGRKALITFITAGDPDLDATCDLVVTLDDAGADIVELGVPFSDPLADGPTIQKASSRALAQGVTLKKILAAVVEIRQLTDIPLVLMSYYNPIFSYGLEKFVVDAAAAGVDGVIVPDLPL
;
A
#
# COMPACT_ATOMS: atom_id res chain seq x y z
N MET A 1 -7.87 -15.30 -10.36
CA MET A 1 -7.01 -15.48 -9.18
C MET A 1 -6.41 -14.14 -8.86
N SER A 2 -6.12 -13.83 -7.60
CA SER A 2 -5.47 -12.56 -7.24
C SER A 2 -3.98 -12.61 -7.57
N ARG A 3 -3.33 -11.44 -7.76
CA ARG A 3 -1.87 -11.37 -7.93
C ARG A 3 -1.12 -11.96 -6.71
N LEU A 4 -1.71 -11.83 -5.52
CA LEU A 4 -1.19 -12.43 -4.29
C LEU A 4 -1.18 -13.96 -4.36
N ASP A 5 -2.27 -14.59 -4.81
CA ASP A 5 -2.34 -16.06 -4.95
C ASP A 5 -1.28 -16.57 -5.92
N GLU A 6 -1.11 -15.87 -7.04
CA GLU A 6 -0.15 -16.21 -8.08
C GLU A 6 1.28 -16.08 -7.57
N LYS A 7 1.60 -14.97 -6.87
CA LYS A 7 2.92 -14.74 -6.29
C LYS A 7 3.29 -15.77 -5.22
N PHE A 8 2.37 -16.10 -4.30
CA PHE A 8 2.65 -17.12 -3.29
C PHE A 8 2.78 -18.53 -3.89
N LYS A 9 2.04 -18.84 -4.96
CA LYS A 9 2.19 -20.10 -5.69
C LYS A 9 3.54 -20.20 -6.38
N GLU A 10 3.97 -19.12 -7.04
CA GLU A 10 5.29 -18.99 -7.66
C GLU A 10 6.40 -19.23 -6.63
N LEU A 11 6.39 -18.47 -5.52
CA LEU A 11 7.39 -18.57 -4.46
C LEU A 11 7.48 -19.97 -3.84
N LYS A 12 6.32 -20.61 -3.61
CA LYS A 12 6.25 -21.98 -3.11
C LYS A 12 6.87 -22.97 -4.10
N SER A 13 6.60 -22.80 -5.40
CA SER A 13 7.15 -23.66 -6.45
C SER A 13 8.66 -23.52 -6.61
N SER A 14 9.21 -22.32 -6.36
CA SER A 14 10.64 -22.05 -6.40
C SER A 14 11.36 -22.30 -5.07
N GLY A 15 10.67 -22.76 -4.03
CA GLY A 15 11.25 -22.98 -2.70
C GLY A 15 11.74 -21.70 -2.00
N ARG A 16 11.24 -20.52 -2.40
CA ARG A 16 11.63 -19.21 -1.87
C ARG A 16 10.64 -18.74 -0.80
N LYS A 17 11.09 -17.82 0.06
CA LYS A 17 10.23 -17.06 0.99
C LYS A 17 9.91 -15.70 0.37
N ALA A 18 8.75 -15.15 0.74
CA ALA A 18 8.35 -13.81 0.31
C ALA A 18 9.16 -12.75 1.05
N LEU A 19 9.65 -11.74 0.33
CA LEU A 19 10.07 -10.45 0.88
C LEU A 19 8.94 -9.44 0.66
N ILE A 20 8.35 -8.97 1.75
CA ILE A 20 7.29 -7.95 1.73
C ILE A 20 7.89 -6.66 2.25
N THR A 21 7.85 -5.59 1.44
CA THR A 21 8.44 -4.30 1.79
C THR A 21 7.35 -3.28 2.06
N PHE A 22 7.51 -2.48 3.11
CA PHE A 22 6.58 -1.41 3.47
C PHE A 22 7.17 -0.03 3.17
N ILE A 23 6.38 0.84 2.55
CA ILE A 23 6.66 2.27 2.42
C ILE A 23 5.40 3.08 2.77
N THR A 24 5.57 4.29 3.31
CA THR A 24 4.44 5.20 3.51
C THR A 24 4.16 5.93 2.21
N ALA A 25 2.93 5.82 1.70
CA ALA A 25 2.55 6.48 0.47
C ALA A 25 2.57 8.00 0.66
N GLY A 26 3.26 8.68 -0.26
CA GLY A 26 3.45 10.12 -0.22
C GLY A 26 4.64 10.58 0.64
N ASP A 27 5.56 9.69 1.03
CA ASP A 27 6.81 10.06 1.70
C ASP A 27 8.03 9.82 0.78
N PRO A 28 8.72 10.88 0.30
CA PRO A 28 8.47 12.31 0.58
C PRO A 28 7.29 12.91 -0.21
N ASP A 29 6.88 12.29 -1.32
CA ASP A 29 5.73 12.65 -2.15
C ASP A 29 5.21 11.43 -2.94
N LEU A 30 4.14 11.61 -3.73
CA LEU A 30 3.50 10.51 -4.46
C LEU A 30 4.26 10.09 -5.72
N ASP A 31 4.96 11.02 -6.37
CA ASP A 31 5.80 10.70 -7.54
C ASP A 31 6.95 9.77 -7.09
N ALA A 32 7.60 10.12 -5.98
CA ALA A 32 8.59 9.27 -5.34
C ALA A 32 8.01 7.92 -4.88
N THR A 33 6.74 7.87 -4.48
CA THR A 33 6.08 6.59 -4.14
C THR A 33 6.02 5.67 -5.36
N CYS A 34 5.64 6.20 -6.52
CA CYS A 34 5.59 5.43 -7.77
C CYS A 34 6.98 4.89 -8.14
N ASP A 35 8.00 5.76 -8.14
CA ASP A 35 9.39 5.39 -8.45
C ASP A 35 9.94 4.33 -7.46
N LEU A 36 9.64 4.48 -6.17
CA LEU A 36 10.07 3.53 -5.14
C LEU A 36 9.43 2.16 -5.32
N VAL A 37 8.15 2.08 -5.68
CA VAL A 37 7.49 0.78 -5.90
C VAL A 37 8.15 0.02 -7.05
N VAL A 38 8.40 0.70 -8.18
CA VAL A 38 9.10 0.09 -9.33
C VAL A 38 10.51 -0.33 -8.94
N THR A 39 11.24 0.53 -8.21
CA THR A 39 12.59 0.22 -7.73
C THR A 39 12.60 -1.00 -6.79
N LEU A 40 11.60 -1.13 -5.92
CA LEU A 40 11.49 -2.27 -4.99
C LEU A 40 11.19 -3.57 -5.74
N ASP A 41 10.33 -3.53 -6.76
CA ASP A 41 10.05 -4.65 -7.65
C ASP A 41 11.34 -5.10 -8.39
N ASP A 42 12.05 -4.16 -9.02
CA ASP A 42 13.33 -4.44 -9.69
C ASP A 42 14.41 -4.98 -8.73
N ALA A 43 14.36 -4.56 -7.46
CA ALA A 43 15.26 -5.05 -6.40
C ALA A 43 14.87 -6.43 -5.83
N GLY A 44 13.74 -7.00 -6.27
CA GLY A 44 13.30 -8.34 -5.91
C GLY A 44 12.35 -8.42 -4.71
N ALA A 45 11.63 -7.34 -4.39
CA ALA A 45 10.47 -7.43 -3.50
C ALA A 45 9.38 -8.30 -4.15
N ASP A 46 8.70 -9.12 -3.35
CA ASP A 46 7.63 -9.98 -3.86
C ASP A 46 6.24 -9.33 -3.71
N ILE A 47 6.08 -8.45 -2.71
CA ILE A 47 4.85 -7.71 -2.40
C ILE A 47 5.26 -6.35 -1.82
N VAL A 48 4.54 -5.29 -2.18
CA VAL A 48 4.71 -3.97 -1.55
C VAL A 48 3.47 -3.60 -0.73
N GLU A 49 3.69 -3.23 0.51
CA GLU A 49 2.70 -2.61 1.38
C GLU A 49 2.81 -1.08 1.29
N LEU A 50 1.70 -0.43 0.92
CA LEU A 50 1.56 1.02 0.87
C LEU A 50 0.81 1.50 2.11
N GLY A 51 1.54 2.12 3.03
CA GLY A 51 0.99 2.75 4.22
C GLY A 51 0.19 3.99 3.89
N VAL A 52 -1.09 4.01 4.25
CA VAL A 52 -1.95 5.20 4.18
C VAL A 52 -1.60 6.08 5.38
N PRO A 53 -1.09 7.30 5.17
CA PRO A 53 -0.65 8.13 6.27
C PRO A 53 -1.86 8.58 7.10
N PHE A 54 -1.74 8.45 8.43
CA PHE A 54 -2.81 8.73 9.38
C PHE A 54 -2.33 9.65 10.50
N SER A 55 -3.22 10.52 11.00
CA SER A 55 -2.89 11.52 12.03
C SER A 55 -2.64 10.92 13.41
N ASP A 56 -3.31 9.80 13.72
CA ASP A 56 -3.28 9.16 15.04
C ASP A 56 -2.81 7.68 14.95
N PRO A 57 -1.59 7.41 14.46
CA PRO A 57 -1.12 6.05 14.20
C PRO A 57 -0.65 5.34 15.48
N LEU A 58 -1.58 4.72 16.20
CA LEU A 58 -1.30 4.07 17.49
C LEU A 58 -0.41 2.82 17.40
N ALA A 59 -0.42 2.11 16.27
CA ALA A 59 0.32 0.86 16.07
C ALA A 59 1.73 1.07 15.49
N ASP A 60 2.05 2.27 15.01
CA ASP A 60 3.29 2.53 14.28
C ASP A 60 4.43 3.04 15.15
N GLY A 61 5.65 2.61 14.84
CA GLY A 61 6.87 3.11 15.47
C GLY A 61 7.26 4.52 14.99
N PRO A 62 8.19 5.20 15.69
CA PRO A 62 8.52 6.61 15.45
C PRO A 62 9.03 6.92 14.04
N THR A 63 9.64 5.96 13.36
CA THR A 63 10.07 6.11 11.96
C THR A 63 8.87 6.27 11.02
N ILE A 64 7.87 5.39 11.15
CA ILE A 64 6.66 5.40 10.32
C ILE A 64 5.78 6.60 10.66
N GLN A 65 5.66 6.95 11.95
CA GLN A 65 4.94 8.17 12.36
C GLN A 65 5.49 9.43 11.68
N LYS A 66 6.82 9.56 11.58
CA LYS A 66 7.48 10.69 10.89
C LYS A 66 7.24 10.66 9.38
N ALA A 67 7.24 9.48 8.76
CA ALA A 67 6.91 9.32 7.34
C ALA A 67 5.46 9.76 7.06
N SER A 68 4.50 9.28 7.87
CA SER A 68 3.10 9.70 7.79
C SER A 68 2.94 11.20 7.99
N SER A 69 3.67 11.80 8.93
CA SER A 69 3.64 13.25 9.15
C SER A 69 4.10 14.06 7.94
N ARG A 70 5.16 13.61 7.24
CA ARG A 70 5.64 14.25 6.01
C ARG A 70 4.62 14.11 4.88
N ALA A 71 4.06 12.93 4.69
CA ALA A 71 3.03 12.68 3.67
C ALA A 71 1.76 13.52 3.91
N LEU A 72 1.28 13.60 5.16
CA LEU A 72 0.13 14.44 5.53
C LEU A 72 0.40 15.93 5.28
N ALA A 73 1.62 16.41 5.56
CA ALA A 73 2.00 17.80 5.29
C ALA A 73 1.97 18.16 3.79
N GLN A 74 2.14 17.17 2.90
CA GLN A 74 1.95 17.31 1.44
C GLN A 74 0.48 17.15 0.99
N GLY A 75 -0.45 17.02 1.94
CA GLY A 75 -1.87 16.85 1.65
C GLY A 75 -2.18 15.53 0.93
N VAL A 76 -1.43 14.47 1.22
CA VAL A 76 -1.70 13.12 0.72
C VAL A 76 -3.01 12.62 1.32
N THR A 77 -3.85 12.02 0.48
CA THR A 77 -5.15 11.47 0.89
C THR A 77 -5.33 10.10 0.29
N LEU A 78 -6.22 9.29 0.87
CA LEU A 78 -6.55 7.96 0.34
C LEU A 78 -6.96 8.02 -1.15
N LYS A 79 -7.72 9.05 -1.55
CA LYS A 79 -8.08 9.26 -2.96
C LYS A 79 -6.86 9.46 -3.87
N LYS A 80 -5.87 10.24 -3.44
CA LYS A 80 -4.64 10.46 -4.21
C LYS A 80 -3.77 9.20 -4.26
N ILE A 81 -3.74 8.43 -3.17
CA ILE A 81 -3.03 7.14 -3.13
C ILE A 81 -3.64 6.15 -4.13
N LEU A 82 -4.97 6.04 -4.18
CA LEU A 82 -5.63 5.19 -5.19
C LEU A 82 -5.32 5.63 -6.62
N ALA A 83 -5.19 6.93 -6.88
CA ALA A 83 -4.75 7.42 -8.19
C ALA A 83 -3.30 7.03 -8.49
N ALA A 84 -2.39 7.14 -7.52
CA ALA A 84 -1.01 6.68 -7.66
C ALA A 84 -0.93 5.16 -7.91
N VAL A 85 -1.80 4.35 -7.28
CA VAL A 85 -1.88 2.91 -7.57
C VAL A 85 -2.23 2.66 -9.04
N VAL A 86 -3.16 3.43 -9.63
CA VAL A 86 -3.48 3.32 -11.06
C VAL A 86 -2.26 3.60 -11.94
N GLU A 87 -1.44 4.59 -11.57
CA GLU A 87 -0.21 4.95 -12.27
C GLU A 87 0.85 3.86 -12.13
N ILE A 88 1.08 3.34 -10.92
CA ILE A 88 2.00 2.23 -10.65
C ILE A 88 1.62 1.00 -11.47
N ARG A 89 0.32 0.72 -11.61
CA ARG A 89 -0.18 -0.41 -12.40
C ARG A 89 0.11 -0.31 -13.90
N GLN A 90 0.48 0.86 -14.41
CA GLN A 90 0.99 1.01 -15.79
C GLN A 90 2.47 0.60 -15.90
N LEU A 91 3.18 0.50 -14.77
CA LEU A 91 4.62 0.30 -14.71
C LEU A 91 5.00 -1.09 -14.19
N THR A 92 4.22 -1.65 -13.25
CA THR A 92 4.49 -2.95 -12.64
C THR A 92 3.22 -3.68 -12.19
N ASP A 93 3.29 -5.02 -12.23
CA ASP A 93 2.30 -5.96 -11.72
C ASP A 93 2.64 -6.50 -10.32
N ILE A 94 3.62 -5.94 -9.61
CA ILE A 94 3.92 -6.35 -8.23
C ILE A 94 2.65 -6.25 -7.35
N PRO A 95 2.31 -7.28 -6.54
CA PRO A 95 1.15 -7.22 -5.66
C PRO A 95 1.23 -6.01 -4.72
N LEU A 96 0.16 -5.22 -4.66
CA LEU A 96 0.06 -4.03 -3.81
C LEU A 96 -0.99 -4.25 -2.73
N VAL A 97 -0.59 -4.03 -1.48
CA VAL A 97 -1.45 -4.13 -0.31
C VAL A 97 -1.52 -2.77 0.36
N LEU A 98 -2.72 -2.25 0.59
CA LEU A 98 -2.88 -1.05 1.41
C LEU A 98 -2.79 -1.42 2.89
N MET A 99 -1.93 -0.73 3.64
CA MET A 99 -1.95 -0.77 5.10
C MET A 99 -2.60 0.53 5.58
N SER A 100 -3.75 0.43 6.23
CA SER A 100 -4.52 1.60 6.69
C SER A 100 -5.22 1.29 7.99
N TYR A 101 -5.25 2.28 8.90
CA TYR A 101 -6.21 2.27 10.01
C TYR A 101 -7.65 2.30 9.47
N TYR A 102 -8.59 1.88 10.31
CA TYR A 102 -10.00 1.79 9.94
C TYR A 102 -10.62 3.16 9.65
N ASN A 103 -10.26 4.20 10.42
CA ASN A 103 -10.90 5.50 10.32
C ASN A 103 -10.76 6.17 8.93
N PRO A 104 -9.57 6.21 8.27
CA PRO A 104 -9.46 6.67 6.88
C PRO A 104 -10.39 5.94 5.90
N ILE A 105 -10.53 4.62 6.02
CA ILE A 105 -11.40 3.81 5.19
C ILE A 105 -12.87 4.17 5.46
N PHE A 106 -13.25 4.25 6.74
CA PHE A 106 -14.61 4.60 7.15
C PHE A 106 -15.00 6.00 6.67
N SER A 107 -14.10 6.97 6.80
CA SER A 107 -14.31 8.36 6.35
C SER A 107 -14.43 8.47 4.82
N TYR A 108 -13.77 7.59 4.06
CA TYR A 108 -13.93 7.49 2.61
C TYR A 108 -15.29 6.89 2.20
N GLY A 109 -15.83 6.02 3.05
CA GLY A 109 -17.02 5.21 2.83
C GLY A 109 -16.63 3.78 2.43
N LEU A 110 -17.08 2.78 3.21
CA LEU A 110 -16.65 1.39 3.09
C LEU A 110 -16.88 0.78 1.70
N GLU A 111 -18.13 0.78 1.22
CA GLU A 111 -18.47 0.21 -0.09
C GLU A 111 -17.71 0.90 -1.22
N LYS A 112 -17.66 2.23 -1.15
CA LYS A 112 -16.97 3.05 -2.13
C LYS A 112 -15.47 2.77 -2.12
N PHE A 113 -14.85 2.66 -0.95
CA PHE A 113 -13.44 2.31 -0.81
C PHE A 113 -13.15 0.96 -1.44
N VAL A 114 -13.95 -0.07 -1.16
CA VAL A 114 -13.74 -1.41 -1.72
C VAL A 114 -13.81 -1.38 -3.25
N VAL A 115 -14.81 -0.71 -3.82
CA VAL A 115 -14.97 -0.56 -5.27
C VAL A 115 -13.79 0.20 -5.88
N ASP A 116 -13.47 1.36 -5.32
CA ASP A 116 -12.42 2.24 -5.87
C ASP A 116 -11.01 1.62 -5.70
N ALA A 117 -10.74 0.92 -4.59
CA ALA A 117 -9.46 0.23 -4.37
C ALA A 117 -9.28 -0.95 -5.32
N ALA A 118 -10.32 -1.79 -5.49
CA ALA A 118 -10.28 -2.89 -6.45
C ALA A 118 -10.13 -2.39 -7.89
N ALA A 119 -10.85 -1.32 -8.25
CA ALA A 119 -10.75 -0.70 -9.57
C ALA A 119 -9.38 -0.06 -9.83
N ALA A 120 -8.75 0.51 -8.79
CA ALA A 120 -7.40 1.05 -8.88
C ALA A 120 -6.34 -0.04 -9.09
N GLY A 121 -6.61 -1.27 -8.67
CA GLY A 121 -5.69 -2.41 -8.77
C GLY A 121 -4.98 -2.77 -7.45
N VAL A 122 -5.55 -2.39 -6.30
CA VAL A 122 -5.14 -2.88 -4.98
C VAL A 122 -5.51 -4.35 -4.84
N ASP A 123 -4.57 -5.18 -4.38
CA ASP A 123 -4.76 -6.64 -4.26
C ASP A 123 -5.17 -7.09 -2.85
N GLY A 124 -5.00 -6.24 -1.84
CA GLY A 124 -5.38 -6.53 -0.46
C GLY A 124 -5.33 -5.31 0.46
N VAL A 125 -5.89 -5.46 1.66
CA VAL A 125 -5.90 -4.41 2.69
C VAL A 125 -5.57 -5.03 4.05
N ILE A 126 -4.65 -4.40 4.78
CA ILE A 126 -4.30 -4.69 6.18
C ILE A 126 -4.88 -3.56 7.04
N VAL A 127 -5.74 -3.92 7.99
CA VAL A 127 -6.37 -2.98 8.93
C VAL A 127 -5.99 -3.37 10.36
N PRO A 128 -4.94 -2.76 10.94
CA PRO A 128 -4.35 -3.23 12.20
C PRO A 128 -5.23 -2.98 13.43
N ASP A 129 -6.15 -2.02 13.36
CA ASP A 129 -7.02 -1.57 14.45
C ASP A 129 -8.46 -2.10 14.36
N LEU A 130 -8.74 -2.99 13.39
CA LEU A 130 -10.05 -3.63 13.26
C LEU A 130 -10.07 -4.94 14.08
N PRO A 131 -10.85 -5.02 15.18
CA PRO A 131 -10.98 -6.25 15.94
C PRO A 131 -11.66 -7.36 15.12
N LEU A 132 -11.17 -8.60 15.30
CA LEU A 132 -11.74 -9.83 14.74
C LEU A 132 -12.83 -10.43 15.65
#